data_AF-A0A9X0CIL4-F1
#
_entry.id   AF-A0A9X0CIL4-F1
#
_cell.length_a   1.000
_cell.length_b   1.000
_cell.length_c   1.000
_cell.angle_alpha   90.00
_cell.angle_beta   90.00
_cell.angle_gamma   90.00
#
_symmetry.space_group_name_H-M   'P 1'
#
loop_
_entity.id
_entity.type
_entity.pdbx_description
1 polymer ?
#
loop_
_entity_poly.entity_id
_entity_poly.type
_entity_poly.pdbx_seq_one_letter_code
_entity_poly.pdbx_strand_id
1 'polypeptide(L)'
;MTVKYMNRARTYLDYTRKMVKMRVRNLHGAKRYWRKRVDHKVSQMSHLLNPINWIPPFNSTAMIFGGPHVYTFDGTYYTFPGYKKPGCMYVLARDVRDNKFTILSQETAIIVVTEDSSVKIHQDGRVETIVKVTSSGKKISDGYHSELPVETFNTTVQRQGSFIVLRHDLGLEILCDVEHYLCTFNIAKWYHGRMAGLLGTNNNEFHDEMMKSDNKPTTRLTEFVNSWEITRDPECKVLAEEPEKPKCKESSYIQRCRSLFKDANSPLSHLSSVVDPEPFVKACELDYKDCDASTPKDMKHCNATAAYIELVRLRGVWAEYLPECGRCGNNPIGQRWFQKADNAVDVVILVHETSILKSYAEKLPTFLTSLTEHLDPSKFSFRFGVMGYGGRLLHARPHAITLDGQLMNDLDSVSRAFEHLKFASEESENDSSNALEAMANAAYTYPFRPGATKIFLLLTSSDRNPLGDFASLESISTMLETKDIILNVIGKYRKFRGEVMGQNFRGNVFYRKKPEIGTGSALLPEGEYISLMKATRGSVFGLPFLGSENKDKFGALQQASATAWREQIKRDQYTCKECFCARGDAGQGKTICKKNSLHDKC
;
A
#
# COMPACT_ATOMS: atom_id res chain seq x y z
N MET A 1 7.14 62.98 -10.96
CA MET A 1 5.85 62.26 -10.79
C MET A 1 5.67 61.11 -11.79
N THR A 2 6.21 61.18 -13.00
CA THR A 2 6.06 60.23 -14.13
C THR A 2 6.70 58.84 -13.93
N VAL A 3 7.87 58.72 -13.27
CA VAL A 3 8.56 57.42 -13.06
C VAL A 3 7.75 56.47 -12.16
N LYS A 4 7.03 57.01 -11.17
CA LYS A 4 6.23 56.22 -10.22
C LYS A 4 4.98 55.60 -10.89
N TYR A 5 4.41 56.30 -11.88
CA TYR A 5 3.31 55.82 -12.69
C TYR A 5 3.75 54.76 -13.72
N MET A 6 4.90 54.95 -14.36
CA MET A 6 5.45 53.94 -15.28
C MET A 6 5.83 52.64 -14.56
N ASN A 7 6.38 52.73 -13.34
CA ASN A 7 6.67 51.54 -12.53
C ASN A 7 5.39 50.81 -12.12
N ARG A 8 4.32 51.52 -11.72
CA ARG A 8 3.01 50.90 -11.43
C ARG A 8 2.39 50.23 -12.67
N ALA A 9 2.49 50.86 -13.84
CA ALA A 9 2.01 50.29 -15.10
C ALA A 9 2.79 49.01 -15.48
N ARG A 10 4.11 48.99 -15.29
CA ARG A 10 4.93 47.78 -15.44
C ARG A 10 4.52 46.67 -14.47
N THR A 11 4.32 47.00 -13.19
CA THR A 11 3.88 46.01 -12.20
C THR A 11 2.51 45.42 -12.55
N TYR A 12 1.59 46.24 -13.06
CA TYR A 12 0.26 45.80 -13.47
C TYR A 12 0.28 44.90 -14.72
N LEU A 13 1.14 45.24 -15.71
CA LEU A 13 1.39 44.41 -16.89
C LEU A 13 2.02 43.07 -16.54
N ASP A 14 2.96 43.04 -15.58
CA ASP A 14 3.54 41.78 -15.11
C ASP A 14 2.53 40.92 -14.35
N TYR A 15 1.65 41.53 -13.56
CA TYR A 15 0.60 40.81 -12.83
C TYR A 15 -0.43 40.18 -13.77
N THR A 16 -0.87 40.92 -14.79
CA THR A 16 -1.78 40.42 -15.82
C THR A 16 -1.12 39.33 -16.67
N ARG A 17 0.16 39.47 -17.05
CA ARG A 17 0.91 38.42 -17.74
C ARG A 17 1.06 37.14 -16.91
N LYS A 18 1.23 37.26 -15.58
CA LYS A 18 1.24 36.12 -14.65
C LYS A 18 -0.12 35.42 -14.57
N MET A 19 -1.21 36.17 -14.47
CA MET A 19 -2.58 35.61 -14.45
C MET A 19 -2.93 34.87 -15.75
N VAL A 20 -2.57 35.43 -16.90
CA VAL A 20 -2.80 34.79 -18.21
C VAL A 20 -1.97 33.50 -18.33
N LYS A 21 -0.68 33.53 -17.93
CA LYS A 21 0.15 32.32 -17.87
C LYS A 21 -0.42 31.25 -16.94
N MET A 22 -0.99 31.64 -15.80
CA MET A 22 -1.62 30.72 -14.85
C MET A 22 -2.88 30.07 -15.45
N ARG A 23 -3.76 30.83 -16.12
CA ARG A 23 -4.94 30.29 -16.81
C ARG A 23 -4.57 29.35 -17.96
N VAL A 24 -3.58 29.73 -18.79
CA VAL A 24 -3.07 28.87 -19.88
C VAL A 24 -2.43 27.60 -19.32
N ARG A 25 -1.77 27.65 -18.15
CA ARG A 25 -1.24 26.48 -17.46
C ARG A 25 -2.31 25.60 -16.83
N ASN A 26 -3.37 26.16 -16.25
CA ASN A 26 -4.52 25.39 -15.78
C ASN A 26 -5.22 24.67 -16.94
N LEU A 27 -5.30 25.31 -18.11
CA LEU A 27 -5.75 24.69 -19.35
C LEU A 27 -4.79 23.58 -19.82
N HIS A 28 -3.47 23.76 -19.71
CA HIS A 28 -2.50 22.70 -20.01
C HIS A 28 -2.50 21.56 -18.99
N GLY A 29 -2.71 21.85 -17.71
CA GLY A 29 -2.86 20.87 -16.63
C GLY A 29 -4.14 20.06 -16.79
N ALA A 30 -5.26 20.73 -17.07
CA ALA A 30 -6.51 20.09 -17.47
C ALA A 30 -6.32 19.27 -18.76
N LYS A 31 -5.65 19.81 -19.79
CA LYS A 31 -5.35 19.08 -21.03
C LYS A 31 -4.45 17.87 -20.79
N ARG A 32 -3.49 17.93 -19.86
CA ARG A 32 -2.59 16.83 -19.50
C ARG A 32 -3.32 15.78 -18.64
N TYR A 33 -4.22 16.21 -17.76
CA TYR A 33 -5.12 15.35 -17.00
C TYR A 33 -6.12 14.63 -17.92
N TRP A 34 -6.77 15.37 -18.82
CA TRP A 34 -7.63 14.82 -19.86
C TRP A 34 -6.86 13.93 -20.82
N ARG A 35 -5.65 14.29 -21.23
CA ARG A 35 -4.80 13.45 -22.08
C ARG A 35 -4.38 12.18 -21.34
N LYS A 36 -3.98 12.22 -20.06
CA LYS A 36 -3.74 11.00 -19.26
C LYS A 36 -5.00 10.15 -19.09
N ARG A 37 -6.18 10.77 -18.91
CA ARG A 37 -7.46 10.07 -18.79
C ARG A 37 -7.92 9.48 -20.13
N VAL A 38 -7.66 10.17 -21.23
CA VAL A 38 -7.90 9.70 -22.59
C VAL A 38 -6.90 8.62 -22.96
N ASP A 39 -5.60 8.78 -22.70
CA ASP A 39 -4.57 7.76 -22.93
C ASP A 39 -4.81 6.53 -22.05
N HIS A 40 -5.28 6.69 -20.81
CA HIS A 40 -5.73 5.59 -19.96
C HIS A 40 -6.99 4.91 -20.51
N LYS A 41 -7.99 5.69 -20.97
CA LYS A 41 -9.17 5.15 -21.67
C LYS A 41 -8.83 4.50 -23.01
N VAL A 42 -7.85 5.00 -23.75
CA VAL A 42 -7.40 4.49 -25.06
C VAL A 42 -6.56 3.23 -24.85
N SER A 43 -5.71 3.19 -23.82
CA SER A 43 -5.04 1.97 -23.37
C SER A 43 -6.06 0.91 -22.94
N GLN A 44 -7.03 1.26 -22.09
CA GLN A 44 -8.13 0.37 -21.70
C GLN A 44 -8.97 -0.11 -22.90
N MET A 45 -9.32 0.79 -23.82
CA MET A 45 -10.06 0.46 -25.04
C MET A 45 -9.23 -0.38 -26.03
N SER A 46 -7.91 -0.20 -26.09
CA SER A 46 -7.05 -0.99 -26.99
C SER A 46 -7.01 -2.48 -26.61
N HIS A 47 -7.15 -2.81 -25.32
CA HIS A 47 -7.27 -4.19 -24.85
C HIS A 47 -8.65 -4.78 -25.15
N LEU A 48 -9.71 -3.97 -25.06
CA LEU A 48 -11.09 -4.36 -25.38
C LEU A 48 -11.34 -4.51 -26.89
N LEU A 49 -10.62 -3.77 -27.74
CA LEU A 49 -10.79 -3.76 -29.20
C LEU A 49 -9.83 -4.71 -29.94
N ASN A 50 -9.00 -5.47 -29.23
CA ASN A 50 -8.14 -6.47 -29.86
C ASN A 50 -8.91 -7.79 -30.01
N PRO A 51 -9.31 -8.21 -31.24
CA PRO A 51 -10.08 -9.42 -31.45
C PRO A 51 -9.36 -10.71 -31.01
N ILE A 52 -8.03 -10.68 -30.84
CA ILE A 52 -7.26 -11.81 -30.30
C ILE A 52 -7.57 -12.06 -28.81
N ASN A 53 -8.09 -11.06 -28.08
CA ASN A 53 -8.51 -11.23 -26.68
C ASN A 53 -9.93 -11.79 -26.55
N TRP A 54 -10.66 -11.97 -27.66
CA TRP A 54 -12.04 -12.47 -27.67
C TRP A 54 -12.15 -13.94 -28.10
N ILE A 55 -11.04 -14.53 -28.55
CA ILE A 55 -10.95 -15.93 -28.96
C ILE A 55 -9.95 -16.62 -28.02
N PRO A 56 -10.34 -17.70 -27.31
CA PRO A 56 -9.41 -18.46 -26.48
C PRO A 56 -8.15 -18.88 -27.25
N PRO A 57 -6.96 -18.88 -26.60
CA PRO A 57 -6.77 -18.66 -25.17
C PRO A 57 -6.55 -17.18 -24.79
N PHE A 58 -7.23 -16.73 -23.75
CA PHE A 58 -7.06 -15.44 -23.08
C PHE A 58 -6.50 -15.62 -21.66
N ASN A 59 -6.08 -14.53 -21.01
CA ASN A 59 -5.67 -14.60 -19.61
C ASN A 59 -6.89 -14.92 -18.74
N SER A 60 -6.72 -15.81 -17.77
CA SER A 60 -7.81 -16.27 -16.91
C SER A 60 -7.62 -15.76 -15.49
N THR A 61 -8.74 -15.50 -14.82
CA THR A 61 -8.77 -15.02 -13.44
C THR A 61 -9.68 -15.92 -12.63
N ALA A 62 -9.14 -16.44 -11.53
CA ALA A 62 -9.92 -17.07 -10.46
C ALA A 62 -9.85 -16.20 -9.21
N MET A 63 -10.79 -16.35 -8.27
CA MET A 63 -10.84 -15.56 -7.04
C MET A 63 -11.29 -16.39 -5.85
N ILE A 64 -10.75 -16.09 -4.68
CA ILE A 64 -11.33 -16.46 -3.39
C ILE A 64 -11.69 -15.18 -2.63
N PHE A 65 -12.86 -15.15 -1.99
CA PHE A 65 -13.35 -13.96 -1.31
C PHE A 65 -14.32 -14.27 -0.18
N GLY A 66 -14.42 -13.34 0.79
CA GLY A 66 -15.41 -13.40 1.87
C GLY A 66 -15.29 -14.60 2.81
N GLY A 67 -14.22 -15.41 2.71
CA GLY A 67 -14.01 -16.62 3.51
C GLY A 67 -14.23 -17.89 2.69
N PRO A 68 -15.47 -18.21 2.28
CA PRO A 68 -15.78 -19.49 1.65
C PRO A 68 -16.03 -19.40 0.14
N HIS A 69 -16.10 -18.21 -0.46
CA HIS A 69 -16.51 -18.10 -1.87
C HIS A 69 -15.35 -18.38 -2.80
N VAL A 70 -15.58 -19.28 -3.75
CA VAL A 70 -14.62 -19.60 -4.82
C VAL A 70 -15.26 -19.29 -6.17
N TYR A 71 -14.52 -18.55 -6.99
CA TYR A 71 -14.81 -18.28 -8.39
C TYR A 71 -13.66 -18.86 -9.23
N THR A 72 -13.96 -19.86 -10.05
CA THR A 72 -12.95 -20.62 -10.81
C THR A 72 -12.47 -19.88 -12.06
N PHE A 73 -11.45 -20.40 -12.74
CA PHE A 73 -10.92 -19.79 -13.96
C PHE A 73 -11.96 -19.74 -15.11
N ASP A 74 -12.87 -20.71 -15.15
CA ASP A 74 -13.90 -20.84 -16.19
C ASP A 74 -15.23 -20.18 -15.78
N GLY A 75 -15.25 -19.48 -14.63
CA GLY A 75 -16.36 -18.65 -14.18
C GLY A 75 -17.41 -19.36 -13.31
N THR A 76 -17.10 -20.56 -12.83
CA THR A 76 -17.98 -21.31 -11.93
C THR A 76 -17.86 -20.82 -10.50
N TYR A 77 -18.99 -20.70 -9.81
CA TYR A 77 -19.05 -20.37 -8.39
C TYR A 77 -19.45 -21.57 -7.55
N TYR A 78 -18.74 -21.76 -6.43
CA TYR A 78 -19.16 -22.65 -5.35
C TYR A 78 -18.67 -22.13 -3.99
N THR A 79 -19.25 -22.70 -2.93
CA THR A 79 -18.89 -22.39 -1.54
C THR A 79 -17.96 -23.47 -1.00
N PHE A 80 -16.75 -23.10 -0.60
CA PHE A 80 -15.81 -23.99 0.08
C PHE A 80 -16.41 -24.44 1.43
N PRO A 81 -16.41 -25.76 1.74
CA PRO A 81 -17.05 -26.30 2.95
C PRO A 81 -16.33 -25.98 4.27
N GLY A 82 -15.23 -25.22 4.22
CA GLY A 82 -14.44 -24.83 5.39
C GLY A 82 -13.32 -25.81 5.73
N TYR A 83 -12.38 -25.35 6.56
CA TYR A 83 -11.27 -26.15 7.07
C TYR A 83 -11.73 -26.87 8.32
N LYS A 84 -11.50 -28.19 8.42
CA LYS A 84 -11.81 -28.94 9.64
C LYS A 84 -10.82 -28.62 10.78
N LYS A 85 -9.58 -28.22 10.44
CA LYS A 85 -8.59 -27.67 11.37
C LYS A 85 -7.58 -26.75 10.67
N PRO A 86 -6.85 -25.89 11.41
CA PRO A 86 -5.91 -24.93 10.83
C PRO A 86 -4.75 -25.53 10.03
N GLY A 87 -4.38 -26.79 10.33
CA GLY A 87 -3.32 -27.50 9.64
C GLY A 87 -3.70 -28.00 8.24
N CYS A 88 -4.99 -28.04 7.89
CA CYS A 88 -5.43 -28.59 6.62
C CYS A 88 -5.01 -27.72 5.44
N MET A 89 -4.52 -28.37 4.38
CA MET A 89 -4.05 -27.73 3.16
C MET A 89 -4.70 -28.36 1.93
N TYR A 90 -5.09 -27.51 1.00
CA TYR A 90 -5.74 -27.89 -0.25
C TYR A 90 -5.01 -27.27 -1.45
N VAL A 91 -4.97 -27.97 -2.58
CA VAL A 91 -4.44 -27.41 -3.83
C VAL A 91 -5.48 -26.53 -4.49
N LEU A 92 -5.23 -25.22 -4.55
CA LEU A 92 -6.06 -24.28 -5.32
C LEU A 92 -5.84 -24.44 -6.81
N ALA A 93 -4.58 -24.40 -7.24
CA ALA A 93 -4.22 -24.57 -8.65
C ALA A 93 -2.77 -25.02 -8.77
N ARG A 94 -2.47 -25.89 -9.72
CA ARG A 94 -1.10 -26.25 -10.10
C ARG A 94 -0.99 -26.35 -11.62
N ASP A 95 0.20 -26.04 -12.13
CA ASP A 95 0.57 -26.37 -13.50
C ASP A 95 0.83 -27.88 -13.59
N VAL A 96 -0.04 -28.61 -14.29
CA VAL A 96 0.05 -30.07 -14.42
C VAL A 96 1.03 -30.53 -15.49
N ARG A 97 1.51 -29.62 -16.34
CA ARG A 97 2.35 -29.97 -17.48
C ARG A 97 3.82 -29.80 -17.16
N ASP A 98 4.20 -28.59 -16.75
CA ASP A 98 5.60 -28.23 -16.55
C ASP A 98 5.95 -28.08 -15.05
N ASN A 99 4.97 -28.24 -14.16
CA ASN A 99 5.11 -28.11 -12.69
C ASN A 99 5.76 -26.79 -12.24
N LYS A 100 5.48 -25.69 -12.96
CA LYS A 100 6.12 -24.38 -12.70
C LYS A 100 5.72 -23.73 -11.39
N PHE A 101 4.47 -23.91 -11.00
CA PHE A 101 3.98 -23.44 -9.71
C PHE A 101 2.87 -24.31 -9.15
N THR A 102 2.69 -24.23 -7.84
CA THR A 102 1.55 -24.80 -7.11
C THR A 102 1.07 -23.77 -6.10
N ILE A 103 -0.24 -23.51 -6.10
CA ILE A 103 -0.93 -22.62 -5.18
C ILE A 103 -1.72 -23.51 -4.23
N LEU A 104 -1.44 -23.35 -2.94
CA LEU A 104 -2.10 -24.05 -1.86
C LEU A 104 -2.90 -23.07 -1.02
N SER A 105 -3.95 -23.56 -0.40
CA SER A 105 -4.74 -22.83 0.56
C SER A 105 -4.70 -23.51 1.92
N GLN A 106 -4.50 -22.70 2.94
CA GLN A 106 -4.59 -23.01 4.36
C GLN A 106 -5.61 -22.03 4.99
N GLU A 107 -6.20 -22.39 6.13
CA GLU A 107 -7.27 -21.61 6.77
C GLU A 107 -7.03 -20.09 6.82
N THR A 108 -5.81 -19.69 7.15
CA THR A 108 -5.43 -18.27 7.29
C THR A 108 -4.37 -17.81 6.29
N ALA A 109 -4.04 -18.61 5.27
CA ALA A 109 -2.97 -18.29 4.35
C ALA A 109 -3.09 -18.92 2.95
N ILE A 110 -2.49 -18.26 1.96
CA ILE A 110 -2.20 -18.83 0.65
C ILE A 110 -0.71 -19.13 0.59
N ILE A 111 -0.35 -20.31 0.10
CA ILE A 111 1.05 -20.70 -0.10
C ILE A 111 1.31 -20.88 -1.58
N VAL A 112 2.31 -20.20 -2.11
CA VAL A 112 2.71 -20.22 -3.52
C VAL A 112 4.08 -20.85 -3.59
N VAL A 113 4.14 -22.00 -4.23
CA VAL A 113 5.37 -22.77 -4.40
C VAL A 113 5.80 -22.67 -5.85
N THR A 114 6.96 -22.08 -6.10
CA THR A 114 7.60 -22.00 -7.43
C THR A 114 8.89 -22.82 -7.44
N GLU A 115 9.54 -22.86 -8.61
CA GLU A 115 10.86 -23.48 -8.80
C GLU A 115 11.94 -22.86 -7.89
N ASP A 116 11.84 -21.55 -7.63
CA ASP A 116 12.86 -20.75 -6.94
C ASP A 116 12.40 -20.18 -5.58
N SER A 117 11.16 -20.41 -5.17
CA SER A 117 10.64 -19.87 -3.91
C SER A 117 9.47 -20.65 -3.31
N SER A 118 9.17 -20.36 -2.05
CA SER A 118 7.92 -20.69 -1.37
C SER A 118 7.47 -19.44 -0.61
N VAL A 119 6.34 -18.87 -1.01
CA VAL A 119 5.78 -17.65 -0.42
C VAL A 119 4.47 -17.98 0.28
N LYS A 120 4.38 -17.73 1.59
CA LYS A 120 3.15 -17.86 2.37
C LYS A 120 2.61 -16.47 2.68
N ILE A 121 1.42 -16.16 2.17
CA ILE A 121 0.70 -14.90 2.37
C ILE A 121 -0.41 -15.15 3.39
N HIS A 122 -0.29 -14.54 4.56
CA HIS A 122 -1.30 -14.61 5.61
C HIS A 122 -2.41 -13.59 5.40
N GLN A 123 -3.60 -13.90 5.90
CA GLN A 123 -4.78 -13.02 5.88
C GLN A 123 -4.54 -11.67 6.55
N ASP A 124 -3.69 -11.61 7.57
CA ASP A 124 -3.37 -10.40 8.32
C ASP A 124 -2.33 -9.49 7.65
N GLY A 125 -1.82 -9.90 6.48
CA GLY A 125 -0.82 -9.17 5.70
C GLY A 125 0.62 -9.60 5.94
N ARG A 126 0.89 -10.51 6.88
CA ARG A 126 2.23 -11.10 7.02
C ARG A 126 2.59 -11.94 5.81
N VAL A 127 3.86 -11.92 5.43
CA VAL A 127 4.39 -12.76 4.35
C VAL A 127 5.64 -13.47 4.82
N GLU A 128 5.71 -14.77 4.55
CA GLU A 128 6.90 -15.58 4.81
C GLU A 128 7.42 -16.07 3.46
N THR A 129 8.64 -15.69 3.10
CA THR A 129 9.26 -16.12 1.84
C THR A 129 10.50 -16.95 2.12
N ILE A 130 10.54 -18.16 1.57
CA ILE A 130 11.69 -19.04 1.55
C ILE A 130 12.22 -19.09 0.12
N VAL A 131 13.41 -18.53 -0.11
CA VAL A 131 14.07 -18.58 -1.43
C VAL A 131 14.79 -19.92 -1.59
N LYS A 132 14.47 -20.66 -2.67
CA LYS A 132 15.07 -21.95 -3.01
C LYS A 132 16.15 -21.74 -4.07
N VAL A 133 17.29 -22.41 -3.91
CA VAL A 133 18.39 -22.36 -4.90
C VAL A 133 18.57 -23.74 -5.54
N THR A 134 18.69 -23.78 -6.87
CA THR A 134 18.91 -25.00 -7.68
C THR A 134 20.39 -25.20 -8.06
N SER A 135 20.68 -26.36 -8.67
CA SER A 135 21.91 -27.18 -8.71
C SER A 135 23.24 -26.59 -9.21
N SER A 136 23.37 -25.27 -9.43
CA SER A 136 24.64 -24.63 -9.84
C SER A 136 25.53 -24.17 -8.68
N GLY A 137 25.24 -24.62 -7.44
CA GLY A 137 26.22 -24.61 -6.35
C GLY A 137 26.59 -23.27 -5.73
N LYS A 138 25.74 -22.23 -5.77
CA LYS A 138 25.99 -20.99 -5.02
C LYS A 138 24.79 -20.55 -4.18
N LYS A 139 24.95 -20.77 -2.86
CA LYS A 139 24.11 -20.44 -1.69
C LYS A 139 22.87 -21.31 -1.47
N ILE A 140 22.88 -22.10 -0.40
CA ILE A 140 21.72 -22.83 0.13
C ILE A 140 20.94 -21.86 1.01
N SER A 141 19.71 -21.52 0.63
CA SER A 141 18.79 -20.53 1.23
C SER A 141 19.37 -19.12 1.43
N ASP A 142 18.87 -18.12 0.71
CA ASP A 142 19.22 -16.70 0.97
C ASP A 142 18.41 -16.09 2.13
N GLY A 143 17.91 -16.94 3.03
CA GLY A 143 17.19 -16.54 4.25
C GLY A 143 15.68 -16.71 4.14
N TYR A 144 15.07 -16.96 5.30
CA TYR A 144 13.65 -16.74 5.52
C TYR A 144 13.44 -15.23 5.58
N HIS A 145 12.57 -14.69 4.73
CA HIS A 145 12.20 -13.28 4.74
C HIS A 145 10.80 -13.12 5.30
N SER A 146 10.65 -12.27 6.31
CA SER A 146 9.36 -11.91 6.91
C SER A 146 8.84 -10.55 6.44
N GLU A 147 9.68 -9.73 5.81
CA GLU A 147 9.30 -8.41 5.33
C GLU A 147 9.39 -8.28 3.81
N LEU A 148 8.51 -7.45 3.26
CA LEU A 148 8.44 -7.09 1.85
C LEU A 148 9.17 -5.77 1.59
N PRO A 149 9.60 -5.50 0.35
CA PRO A 149 9.51 -6.37 -0.82
C PRO A 149 10.57 -7.49 -0.83
N VAL A 150 10.26 -8.59 -1.52
CA VAL A 150 11.18 -9.70 -1.78
C VAL A 150 11.25 -9.97 -3.28
N GLU A 151 12.45 -10.21 -3.78
CA GLU A 151 12.72 -10.53 -5.18
C GLU A 151 13.64 -11.75 -5.24
N THR A 152 13.24 -12.75 -6.02
CA THR A 152 14.02 -13.95 -6.35
C THR A 152 14.44 -13.89 -7.82
N PHE A 153 14.79 -15.02 -8.43
CA PHE A 153 15.16 -15.03 -9.84
C PHE A 153 13.96 -14.79 -10.77
N ASN A 154 12.81 -15.41 -10.47
CA ASN A 154 11.59 -15.33 -11.28
C ASN A 154 10.39 -14.80 -10.51
N THR A 155 10.50 -14.51 -9.21
CA THR A 155 9.35 -14.18 -8.35
C THR A 155 9.57 -12.87 -7.61
N THR A 156 8.59 -11.97 -7.62
CA THR A 156 8.57 -10.74 -6.84
C THR A 156 7.36 -10.69 -5.95
N VAL A 157 7.52 -10.17 -4.72
CA VAL A 157 6.45 -10.00 -3.75
C VAL A 157 6.58 -8.62 -3.12
N GLN A 158 5.50 -7.83 -3.12
CA GLN A 158 5.53 -6.46 -2.60
C GLN A 158 4.19 -6.04 -1.98
N ARG A 159 4.27 -5.13 -0.99
CA ARG A 159 3.11 -4.48 -0.38
C ARG A 159 2.77 -3.19 -1.13
N GLN A 160 1.52 -3.06 -1.59
CA GLN A 160 1.00 -1.85 -2.24
C GLN A 160 -0.30 -1.43 -1.56
N GLY A 161 -0.23 -0.51 -0.59
CA GLY A 161 -1.40 -0.11 0.20
C GLY A 161 -1.97 -1.31 0.98
N SER A 162 -3.24 -1.66 0.76
CA SER A 162 -3.89 -2.84 1.35
C SER A 162 -3.65 -4.14 0.58
N PHE A 163 -2.94 -4.08 -0.55
CA PHE A 163 -2.70 -5.24 -1.40
C PHE A 163 -1.31 -5.86 -1.19
N ILE A 164 -1.24 -7.18 -1.24
CA ILE A 164 -0.01 -7.96 -1.44
C ILE A 164 -0.02 -8.44 -2.88
N VAL A 165 1.04 -8.11 -3.61
CA VAL A 165 1.18 -8.44 -5.03
C VAL A 165 2.34 -9.40 -5.18
N LEU A 166 2.06 -10.62 -5.62
CA LEU A 166 3.05 -11.59 -6.05
C LEU A 166 3.02 -11.68 -7.57
N ARG A 167 4.18 -11.59 -8.22
CA ARG A 167 4.33 -11.84 -9.66
C ARG A 167 5.40 -12.89 -9.88
N HIS A 168 5.12 -13.81 -10.78
CA HIS A 168 6.07 -14.79 -11.26
C HIS A 168 6.21 -14.65 -12.79
N ASP A 169 7.45 -14.64 -13.29
CA ASP A 169 7.80 -14.29 -14.66
C ASP A 169 7.14 -15.17 -15.72
N LEU A 170 6.71 -16.38 -15.35
CA LEU A 170 5.96 -17.27 -16.23
C LEU A 170 4.47 -16.92 -16.35
N GLY A 171 4.04 -15.73 -15.90
CA GLY A 171 2.69 -15.21 -16.13
C GLY A 171 1.68 -15.59 -15.05
N LEU A 172 2.13 -15.77 -13.80
CA LEU A 172 1.26 -15.85 -12.64
C LEU A 172 1.33 -14.52 -11.87
N GLU A 173 0.18 -13.91 -11.61
CA GLU A 173 0.04 -12.77 -10.72
C GLU A 173 -1.02 -13.08 -9.66
N ILE A 174 -0.68 -12.90 -8.38
CA ILE A 174 -1.60 -13.03 -7.26
C ILE A 174 -1.72 -11.68 -6.58
N LEU A 175 -2.95 -11.21 -6.45
CA LEU A 175 -3.28 -9.96 -5.77
C LEU A 175 -4.18 -10.31 -4.59
N CYS A 176 -3.69 -10.11 -3.37
CA CYS A 176 -4.47 -10.31 -2.15
C CYS A 176 -4.73 -8.99 -1.44
N ASP A 177 -5.99 -8.61 -1.34
CA ASP A 177 -6.45 -7.52 -0.49
C ASP A 177 -6.61 -8.00 0.95
N VAL A 178 -5.82 -7.40 1.84
CA VAL A 178 -5.82 -7.69 3.28
C VAL A 178 -7.10 -7.16 3.96
N GLU A 179 -7.78 -6.18 3.35
CA GLU A 179 -8.98 -5.58 3.94
C GLU A 179 -10.22 -6.48 3.78
N HIS A 180 -10.51 -6.93 2.57
CA HIS A 180 -11.75 -7.69 2.27
C HIS A 180 -11.53 -9.22 2.26
N TYR A 181 -10.32 -9.68 2.60
CA TYR A 181 -9.88 -11.06 2.38
C TYR A 181 -10.27 -11.56 0.97
N LEU A 182 -9.78 -10.83 -0.04
CA LEU A 182 -10.05 -11.08 -1.45
C LEU A 182 -8.72 -11.35 -2.15
N CYS A 183 -8.56 -12.54 -2.72
CA CYS A 183 -7.38 -12.89 -3.50
C CYS A 183 -7.75 -13.27 -4.92
N THR A 184 -7.12 -12.62 -5.91
CA THR A 184 -7.26 -12.94 -7.32
C THR A 184 -6.04 -13.68 -7.82
N PHE A 185 -6.25 -14.74 -8.59
CA PHE A 185 -5.22 -15.54 -9.23
C PHE A 185 -5.32 -15.30 -10.73
N ASN A 186 -4.42 -14.47 -11.26
CA ASN A 186 -4.36 -14.14 -12.67
C ASN A 186 -3.29 -14.99 -13.35
N ILE A 187 -3.70 -15.78 -14.34
CA ILE A 187 -2.80 -16.64 -15.09
C ILE A 187 -2.79 -16.27 -16.56
N ALA A 188 -1.61 -16.28 -17.15
CA ALA A 188 -1.43 -15.99 -18.55
C ALA A 188 -2.03 -17.08 -19.45
N LYS A 189 -2.50 -16.66 -20.62
CA LYS A 189 -3.20 -17.50 -21.60
C LYS A 189 -2.52 -18.82 -21.99
N TRP A 190 -1.19 -18.90 -21.90
CA TRP A 190 -0.47 -20.14 -22.23
C TRP A 190 -0.71 -21.29 -21.23
N TYR A 191 -1.33 -21.02 -20.08
CA TYR A 191 -1.79 -22.03 -19.13
C TYR A 191 -3.20 -22.55 -19.39
N HIS A 192 -3.85 -22.15 -20.48
CA HIS A 192 -5.15 -22.69 -20.86
C HIS A 192 -5.12 -24.21 -21.00
N GLY A 193 -6.02 -24.90 -20.29
CA GLY A 193 -6.11 -26.36 -20.18
C GLY A 193 -4.93 -27.03 -19.47
N ARG A 194 -4.13 -26.29 -18.70
CA ARG A 194 -2.97 -26.82 -17.94
C ARG A 194 -3.09 -26.67 -16.44
N MET A 195 -4.22 -26.17 -15.97
CA MET A 195 -4.45 -26.01 -14.54
C MET A 195 -5.18 -27.24 -14.02
N ALA A 196 -4.91 -27.58 -12.76
CA ALA A 196 -5.78 -28.47 -12.01
C ALA A 196 -5.77 -28.08 -10.53
N GLY A 197 -6.89 -28.23 -9.87
CA GLY A 197 -7.08 -27.88 -8.47
C GLY A 197 -8.51 -27.42 -8.21
N LEU A 198 -8.71 -26.85 -7.02
CA LEU A 198 -10.00 -26.29 -6.62
C LEU A 198 -10.45 -25.09 -7.48
N LEU A 199 -9.54 -24.42 -8.19
CA LEU A 199 -9.86 -23.30 -9.09
C LEU A 199 -10.16 -23.75 -10.53
N GLY A 200 -10.27 -25.06 -10.79
CA GLY A 200 -10.68 -25.59 -12.09
C GLY A 200 -9.56 -26.07 -13.01
N THR A 201 -9.98 -26.43 -14.23
CA THR A 201 -9.13 -26.95 -15.32
C THR A 201 -8.62 -25.84 -16.26
N ASN A 202 -9.27 -24.67 -16.24
CA ASN A 202 -8.91 -23.50 -17.05
C ASN A 202 -8.98 -23.76 -18.56
N ASN A 203 -9.98 -24.52 -19.02
CA ASN A 203 -10.17 -24.88 -20.42
C ASN A 203 -11.47 -24.32 -21.02
N ASN A 204 -12.17 -23.47 -20.27
CA ASN A 204 -13.46 -22.87 -20.60
C ASN A 204 -14.57 -23.93 -20.81
N GLU A 205 -14.50 -25.06 -20.09
CA GLU A 205 -15.49 -26.14 -20.10
C GLU A 205 -16.13 -26.31 -18.71
N PHE A 206 -17.39 -25.92 -18.58
CA PHE A 206 -18.11 -25.99 -17.31
C PHE A 206 -18.31 -27.44 -16.82
N HIS A 207 -18.38 -28.41 -17.73
CA HIS A 207 -18.67 -29.81 -17.37
C HIS A 207 -17.54 -30.51 -16.62
N ASP A 208 -16.30 -30.03 -16.70
CA ASP A 208 -15.14 -30.64 -16.05
C ASP A 208 -14.54 -29.81 -14.92
N GLU A 209 -15.21 -28.73 -14.52
CA GLU A 209 -14.78 -27.83 -13.45
C GLU A 209 -14.47 -28.57 -12.14
N MET A 210 -15.30 -29.54 -11.77
CA MET A 210 -15.12 -30.38 -10.57
C MET A 210 -14.30 -31.64 -10.87
N MET A 211 -13.17 -31.48 -11.57
CA MET A 211 -12.20 -32.54 -11.82
C MET A 211 -11.45 -32.89 -10.54
N LYS A 212 -11.55 -34.15 -10.09
CA LYS A 212 -10.81 -34.62 -8.92
C LYS A 212 -9.31 -34.77 -9.21
N SER A 213 -8.50 -34.89 -8.16
CA SER A 213 -7.05 -35.12 -8.28
C SER A 213 -6.66 -36.44 -8.98
N ASP A 214 -7.58 -37.40 -9.11
CA ASP A 214 -7.42 -38.64 -9.88
C ASP A 214 -7.88 -38.52 -11.35
N ASN A 215 -8.08 -37.30 -11.86
CA ASN A 215 -8.56 -36.97 -13.20
C ASN A 215 -9.92 -37.60 -13.55
N LYS A 216 -10.80 -37.77 -12.54
CA LYS A 216 -12.19 -38.17 -12.75
C LYS A 216 -13.12 -37.02 -12.39
N PRO A 217 -14.07 -36.63 -13.27
CA PRO A 217 -15.07 -35.63 -12.92
C PRO A 217 -16.03 -36.17 -11.86
N THR A 218 -16.55 -35.29 -11.01
CA THR A 218 -17.62 -35.60 -10.06
C THR A 218 -18.65 -34.46 -10.03
N THR A 219 -19.87 -34.76 -9.59
CA THR A 219 -20.90 -33.74 -9.30
C THR A 219 -21.01 -33.45 -7.81
N ARG A 220 -20.24 -34.17 -6.98
CA ARG A 220 -20.26 -34.05 -5.52
C ARG A 220 -19.11 -33.17 -5.04
N LEU A 221 -19.46 -31.99 -4.54
CA LEU A 221 -18.50 -31.01 -4.03
C LEU A 221 -17.56 -31.59 -2.95
N THR A 222 -18.06 -32.46 -2.08
CA THR A 222 -17.26 -33.08 -1.01
C THR A 222 -16.21 -34.05 -1.57
N GLU A 223 -16.54 -34.83 -2.60
CA GLU A 223 -15.57 -35.70 -3.27
C GLU A 223 -14.51 -34.87 -4.02
N PHE A 224 -14.93 -33.79 -4.67
CA PHE A 224 -14.03 -32.84 -5.34
C PHE A 224 -13.04 -32.22 -4.34
N VAL A 225 -13.55 -31.58 -3.28
CA VAL A 225 -12.72 -30.89 -2.28
C VAL A 225 -11.76 -31.85 -1.58
N ASN A 226 -12.25 -33.02 -1.13
CA ASN A 226 -11.42 -34.01 -0.44
C ASN A 226 -10.32 -34.62 -1.31
N SER A 227 -10.52 -34.66 -2.64
CA SER A 227 -9.51 -35.17 -3.56
C SER A 227 -8.30 -34.24 -3.64
N TRP A 228 -8.49 -32.94 -3.41
CA TRP A 228 -7.44 -31.91 -3.47
C TRP A 228 -6.81 -31.57 -2.12
N GLU A 229 -7.20 -32.27 -1.05
CA GLU A 229 -6.61 -32.18 0.29
C GLU A 229 -5.28 -32.97 0.35
N ILE A 230 -4.19 -32.33 0.81
CA ILE A 230 -2.82 -32.86 0.67
C ILE A 230 -2.09 -33.18 1.98
N THR A 231 -2.67 -32.88 3.14
CA THR A 231 -2.05 -33.16 4.45
C THR A 231 -2.08 -34.64 4.81
N ARG A 232 -2.91 -35.44 4.13
CA ARG A 232 -3.11 -36.89 4.37
C ARG A 232 -3.61 -37.20 5.77
N ASP A 233 -4.17 -36.20 6.45
CA ASP A 233 -4.77 -36.34 7.75
C ASP A 233 -6.26 -36.67 7.60
N PRO A 234 -6.74 -37.82 8.13
CA PRO A 234 -8.15 -38.17 8.07
C PRO A 234 -9.08 -37.11 8.69
N GLU A 235 -8.60 -36.36 9.68
CA GLU A 235 -9.38 -35.28 10.32
C GLU A 235 -9.52 -34.05 9.42
N CYS A 236 -8.72 -33.95 8.35
CA CYS A 236 -8.88 -32.90 7.34
C CYS A 236 -9.93 -33.23 6.28
N LYS A 237 -10.47 -34.47 6.25
CA LYS A 237 -11.50 -34.83 5.29
C LYS A 237 -12.84 -34.18 5.67
N VAL A 238 -13.41 -33.48 4.71
CA VAL A 238 -14.77 -32.95 4.77
C VAL A 238 -15.73 -34.13 4.69
N LEU A 239 -16.53 -34.34 5.73
CA LEU A 239 -17.55 -35.38 5.70
C LEU A 239 -18.63 -35.00 4.67
N ALA A 240 -19.23 -36.00 4.04
CA ALA A 240 -20.45 -35.78 3.26
C ALA A 240 -21.54 -35.36 4.25
N GLU A 241 -21.74 -34.05 4.41
CA GLU A 241 -22.81 -33.54 5.26
C GLU A 241 -24.14 -33.83 4.57
N GLU A 242 -25.06 -34.49 5.28
CA GLU A 242 -26.49 -34.36 5.02
C GLU A 242 -26.83 -32.87 4.97
N PRO A 243 -27.80 -32.42 4.16
CA PRO A 243 -28.15 -31.00 4.12
C PRO A 243 -28.56 -30.54 5.51
N GLU A 244 -27.63 -29.91 6.25
CA GLU A 244 -27.99 -29.24 7.49
C GLU A 244 -29.05 -28.22 7.09
N LYS A 245 -30.26 -28.38 7.65
CA LYS A 245 -31.28 -27.34 7.62
C LYS A 245 -30.57 -26.03 7.97
N PRO A 246 -30.81 -24.92 7.26
CA PRO A 246 -30.14 -23.67 7.59
C PRO A 246 -30.40 -23.36 9.06
N LYS A 247 -29.39 -23.53 9.92
CA LYS A 247 -29.45 -23.19 11.35
C LYS A 247 -29.65 -21.69 11.53
N CYS A 248 -29.41 -20.92 10.48
CA CYS A 248 -29.40 -19.48 10.46
C CYS A 248 -30.63 -18.94 9.75
N LYS A 249 -31.30 -17.98 10.39
CA LYS A 249 -32.44 -17.27 9.78
C LYS A 249 -31.95 -16.43 8.60
N GLU A 250 -32.79 -16.33 7.58
CA GLU A 250 -32.56 -15.41 6.47
C GLU A 250 -32.71 -13.97 6.97
N SER A 251 -31.71 -13.13 6.70
CA SER A 251 -31.75 -11.72 7.08
C SER A 251 -32.67 -10.93 6.13
N SER A 252 -33.44 -9.98 6.66
CA SER A 252 -34.23 -9.07 5.83
C SER A 252 -33.39 -8.24 4.85
N TYR A 253 -32.09 -8.10 5.12
CA TYR A 253 -31.15 -7.40 4.26
C TYR A 253 -30.75 -8.17 2.99
N ILE A 254 -31.14 -9.45 2.83
CA ILE A 254 -30.82 -10.24 1.64
C ILE A 254 -31.31 -9.58 0.34
N GLN A 255 -32.43 -8.85 0.42
CA GLN A 255 -32.98 -8.08 -0.70
C GLN A 255 -32.00 -7.01 -1.20
N ARG A 256 -31.08 -6.53 -0.34
CA ARG A 256 -30.03 -5.58 -0.73
C ARG A 256 -29.14 -6.15 -1.81
N CYS A 257 -28.78 -7.44 -1.75
CA CYS A 257 -28.00 -8.12 -2.79
C CYS A 257 -28.69 -8.01 -4.15
N ARG A 258 -29.99 -8.34 -4.23
CA ARG A 258 -30.76 -8.21 -5.48
C ARG A 258 -30.83 -6.77 -5.95
N SER A 259 -31.05 -5.82 -5.03
CA SER A 259 -31.08 -4.39 -5.39
C SER A 259 -29.75 -3.89 -5.94
N LEU A 260 -28.62 -4.44 -5.47
CA LEU A 260 -27.29 -4.05 -5.91
C LEU A 260 -26.91 -4.67 -7.25
N PHE A 261 -27.30 -5.91 -7.53
CA PHE A 261 -26.83 -6.61 -8.73
C PHE A 261 -27.87 -6.69 -9.86
N LYS A 262 -29.17 -6.68 -9.54
CA LYS A 262 -30.26 -6.94 -10.51
C LYS A 262 -31.09 -5.71 -10.86
N ASP A 263 -31.17 -4.71 -9.99
CA ASP A 263 -31.97 -3.51 -10.27
C ASP A 263 -31.30 -2.64 -11.36
N ALA A 264 -32.10 -2.19 -12.33
CA ALA A 264 -31.64 -1.34 -13.43
C ALA A 264 -31.06 0.01 -12.97
N ASN A 265 -31.51 0.52 -11.82
CA ASN A 265 -31.04 1.78 -11.24
C ASN A 265 -29.84 1.60 -10.29
N SER A 266 -29.35 0.37 -10.11
CA SER A 266 -28.20 0.10 -9.27
C SER A 266 -26.94 0.79 -9.79
N PRO A 267 -26.02 1.25 -8.92
CA PRO A 267 -24.69 1.68 -9.32
C PRO A 267 -23.88 0.59 -10.05
N LEU A 268 -24.22 -0.71 -9.87
CA LEU A 268 -23.51 -1.82 -10.52
C LEU A 268 -24.19 -2.31 -11.80
N SER A 269 -25.40 -1.85 -12.12
CA SER A 269 -26.23 -2.35 -13.23
C SER A 269 -25.49 -2.37 -14.57
N HIS A 270 -24.80 -1.28 -14.91
CA HIS A 270 -24.05 -1.12 -16.16
C HIS A 270 -22.89 -2.12 -16.32
N LEU A 271 -22.40 -2.70 -15.23
CA LEU A 271 -21.29 -3.65 -15.22
C LEU A 271 -21.70 -5.07 -15.61
N SER A 272 -23.01 -5.38 -15.55
CA SER A 272 -23.55 -6.70 -15.92
C SER A 272 -23.28 -7.10 -17.38
N SER A 273 -23.04 -6.11 -18.24
CA SER A 273 -22.63 -6.32 -19.63
C SER A 273 -21.18 -6.81 -19.79
N VAL A 274 -20.37 -6.68 -18.75
CA VAL A 274 -18.93 -7.00 -18.74
C VAL A 274 -18.64 -8.31 -18.00
N VAL A 275 -19.30 -8.50 -16.85
CA VAL A 275 -19.15 -9.66 -15.98
C VAL A 275 -20.54 -10.12 -15.54
N ASP A 276 -20.82 -11.42 -15.65
CA ASP A 276 -22.04 -12.03 -15.14
C ASP A 276 -22.15 -11.81 -13.62
N PRO A 277 -23.18 -11.10 -13.13
CA PRO A 277 -23.33 -10.84 -11.71
C PRO A 277 -23.84 -12.07 -10.92
N GLU A 278 -24.42 -13.09 -11.57
CA GLU A 278 -25.14 -14.17 -10.87
C GLU A 278 -24.28 -14.95 -9.85
N PRO A 279 -23.01 -15.30 -10.12
CA PRO A 279 -22.07 -15.82 -9.10
C PRO A 279 -21.98 -14.96 -7.83
N PHE A 280 -21.90 -13.65 -8.00
CA PHE A 280 -21.74 -12.69 -6.91
C PHE A 280 -23.06 -12.42 -6.18
N VAL A 281 -24.20 -12.52 -6.87
CA VAL A 281 -25.52 -12.51 -6.23
C VAL A 281 -25.64 -13.67 -5.25
N LYS A 282 -25.32 -14.90 -5.69
CA LYS A 282 -25.39 -16.09 -4.85
C LYS A 282 -24.47 -15.99 -3.63
N ALA A 283 -23.25 -15.51 -3.83
CA ALA A 283 -22.30 -15.26 -2.76
C ALA A 283 -22.84 -14.24 -1.74
N CYS A 284 -23.34 -13.10 -2.21
CA CYS A 284 -23.93 -12.06 -1.38
C CYS A 284 -25.13 -12.57 -0.57
N GLU A 285 -26.06 -13.29 -1.21
CA GLU A 285 -27.23 -13.86 -0.54
C GLU A 285 -26.83 -14.87 0.54
N LEU A 286 -25.74 -15.62 0.32
CA LEU A 286 -25.20 -16.56 1.30
C LEU A 286 -24.60 -15.83 2.52
N ASP A 287 -23.88 -14.73 2.32
CA ASP A 287 -23.27 -13.93 3.40
C ASP A 287 -24.32 -13.38 4.38
N TYR A 288 -25.54 -13.13 3.88
CA TYR A 288 -26.68 -12.66 4.67
C TYR A 288 -27.42 -13.74 5.48
N LYS A 289 -27.01 -15.01 5.40
CA LYS A 289 -27.49 -16.01 6.36
C LYS A 289 -26.89 -15.68 7.73
N ASP A 290 -27.73 -15.54 8.76
CA ASP A 290 -27.36 -15.02 10.11
C ASP A 290 -26.48 -15.99 10.94
N CYS A 291 -25.39 -16.52 10.36
CA CYS A 291 -24.40 -17.36 11.05
C CYS A 291 -23.17 -16.54 11.51
N ASP A 292 -22.82 -15.50 10.74
CA ASP A 292 -21.73 -14.60 11.09
C ASP A 292 -22.27 -13.34 11.78
N ALA A 293 -21.81 -13.12 13.02
CA ALA A 293 -22.10 -11.92 13.82
C ALA A 293 -20.93 -10.92 13.85
N SER A 294 -19.78 -11.27 13.26
CA SER A 294 -18.58 -10.42 13.26
C SER A 294 -18.68 -9.25 12.29
N THR A 295 -19.33 -9.47 11.13
CA THR A 295 -19.57 -8.43 10.13
C THR A 295 -20.88 -7.67 10.44
N PRO A 296 -20.88 -6.31 10.48
CA PRO A 296 -22.10 -5.53 10.60
C PRO A 296 -23.13 -5.95 9.54
N LYS A 297 -24.39 -6.14 9.97
CA LYS A 297 -25.45 -6.66 9.09
C LYS A 297 -25.58 -5.84 7.80
N ASP A 298 -25.44 -4.53 7.89
CA ASP A 298 -25.52 -3.60 6.76
C ASP A 298 -24.30 -3.62 5.82
N MET A 299 -23.23 -4.36 6.13
CA MET A 299 -22.00 -4.46 5.32
C MET A 299 -21.72 -5.87 4.78
N LYS A 300 -22.58 -6.86 5.04
CA LYS A 300 -22.34 -8.25 4.60
C LYS A 300 -22.23 -8.42 3.08
N HIS A 301 -22.81 -7.54 2.27
CA HIS A 301 -22.63 -7.56 0.80
C HIS A 301 -21.25 -7.08 0.32
N CYS A 302 -20.45 -6.46 1.19
CA CYS A 302 -19.27 -5.72 0.75
C CYS A 302 -18.17 -6.61 0.16
N ASN A 303 -17.96 -7.81 0.70
CA ASN A 303 -16.97 -8.74 0.13
C ASN A 303 -17.38 -9.20 -1.28
N ALA A 304 -18.65 -9.57 -1.48
CA ALA A 304 -19.17 -9.98 -2.79
C ALA A 304 -19.13 -8.84 -3.83
N THR A 305 -19.51 -7.62 -3.42
CA THR A 305 -19.45 -6.45 -4.32
C THR A 305 -18.01 -6.01 -4.62
N ALA A 306 -17.09 -6.11 -3.65
CA ALA A 306 -15.67 -5.86 -3.86
C ALA A 306 -15.08 -6.85 -4.86
N ALA A 307 -15.37 -8.16 -4.72
CA ALA A 307 -14.95 -9.18 -5.67
C ALA A 307 -15.48 -8.93 -7.09
N TYR A 308 -16.76 -8.56 -7.23
CA TYR A 308 -17.37 -8.23 -8.52
C TYR A 308 -16.68 -7.04 -9.18
N ILE A 309 -16.45 -5.97 -8.41
CA ILE A 309 -15.79 -4.74 -8.87
C ILE A 309 -14.34 -5.02 -9.29
N GLU A 310 -13.61 -5.83 -8.52
CA GLU A 310 -12.24 -6.21 -8.88
C GLU A 310 -12.21 -7.03 -10.17
N LEU A 311 -13.13 -7.98 -10.37
CA LEU A 311 -13.20 -8.74 -11.62
C LEU A 311 -13.50 -7.83 -12.81
N VAL A 312 -14.43 -6.89 -12.66
CA VAL A 312 -14.74 -5.87 -13.69
C VAL A 312 -13.51 -5.00 -14.01
N ARG A 313 -12.75 -4.56 -13.00
CA ARG A 313 -11.51 -3.79 -13.18
C ARG A 313 -10.44 -4.58 -13.93
N LEU A 314 -10.32 -5.88 -13.64
CA LEU A 314 -9.43 -6.79 -14.37
C LEU A 314 -9.86 -6.97 -15.84
N ARG A 315 -11.16 -6.79 -16.16
CA ARG A 315 -11.66 -6.69 -17.54
C ARG A 315 -11.44 -5.31 -18.19
N GLY A 316 -10.73 -4.41 -17.52
CA GLY A 316 -10.34 -3.10 -18.05
C GLY A 316 -11.41 -2.01 -17.92
N VAL A 317 -12.49 -2.26 -17.17
CA VAL A 317 -13.57 -1.29 -16.97
C VAL A 317 -13.42 -0.61 -15.60
N TRP A 318 -13.45 0.72 -15.59
CA TRP A 318 -13.42 1.48 -14.34
C TRP A 318 -14.70 1.27 -13.55
N ALA A 319 -14.58 0.74 -12.33
CA ALA A 319 -15.66 0.58 -11.38
C ALA A 319 -15.23 1.10 -10.01
N GLU A 320 -16.17 1.64 -9.24
CA GLU A 320 -15.94 2.17 -7.89
C GLU A 320 -16.65 1.33 -6.84
N TYR A 321 -15.97 1.07 -5.72
CA TYR A 321 -16.59 0.45 -4.55
C TYR A 321 -17.78 1.24 -4.05
N LEU A 322 -18.76 0.52 -3.50
CA LEU A 322 -19.96 1.12 -2.95
C LEU A 322 -19.58 2.02 -1.75
N PRO A 323 -20.10 3.27 -1.67
CA PRO A 323 -19.83 4.15 -0.54
C PRO A 323 -20.20 3.54 0.81
N GLU A 324 -21.24 2.70 0.86
CA GLU A 324 -21.71 2.04 2.09
C GLU A 324 -20.76 0.97 2.62
N CYS A 325 -19.81 0.52 1.80
CA CYS A 325 -18.78 -0.46 2.16
C CYS A 325 -17.50 0.14 2.74
N GLY A 326 -17.46 1.45 2.97
CA GLY A 326 -16.35 2.12 3.65
C GLY A 326 -16.83 3.02 4.78
N ARG A 327 -16.19 2.93 5.95
CA ARG A 327 -16.48 3.79 7.10
C ARG A 327 -15.22 4.13 7.89
N CYS A 328 -15.21 5.32 8.47
CA CYS A 328 -14.16 5.82 9.35
C CYS A 328 -14.68 5.85 10.78
N GLY A 329 -14.57 4.71 11.48
CA GLY A 329 -15.35 4.46 12.69
C GLY A 329 -16.83 4.48 12.35
N ASN A 330 -17.58 5.39 12.98
CA ASN A 330 -19.02 5.55 12.72
C ASN A 330 -19.35 6.51 11.55
N ASN A 331 -18.34 7.11 10.91
CA ASN A 331 -18.54 8.10 9.86
C ASN A 331 -18.57 7.44 8.46
N PRO A 332 -19.66 7.49 7.68
CA PRO A 332 -19.67 7.12 6.27
C PRO A 332 -18.67 7.90 5.41
N ILE A 333 -18.31 7.33 4.25
CA ILE A 333 -17.55 8.02 3.20
C ILE A 333 -18.19 9.39 2.89
N GLY A 334 -17.36 10.42 2.80
CA GLY A 334 -17.75 11.80 2.49
C GLY A 334 -18.09 12.64 3.71
N GLN A 335 -18.32 12.05 4.88
CA GLN A 335 -18.58 12.80 6.10
C GLN A 335 -17.32 13.53 6.60
N ARG A 336 -17.52 14.72 7.17
CA ARG A 336 -16.48 15.56 7.78
C ARG A 336 -16.75 15.72 9.27
N TRP A 337 -15.68 15.79 10.07
CA TRP A 337 -15.77 16.05 11.50
C TRP A 337 -14.50 16.75 12.00
N PHE A 338 -14.54 17.22 13.24
CA PHE A 338 -13.38 17.78 13.92
C PHE A 338 -12.78 16.76 14.88
N GLN A 339 -11.46 16.59 14.81
CA GLN A 339 -10.71 15.64 15.61
C GLN A 339 -9.70 16.37 16.48
N LYS A 340 -9.75 16.10 17.79
CA LYS A 340 -8.71 16.51 18.74
C LYS A 340 -7.45 15.67 18.52
N ALA A 341 -6.29 16.28 18.74
CA ALA A 341 -5.04 15.54 18.74
C ALA A 341 -5.05 14.48 19.85
N ASP A 342 -4.44 13.32 19.58
CA ASP A 342 -4.61 12.11 20.40
C ASP A 342 -3.30 11.61 21.01
N ASN A 343 -2.39 12.52 21.41
CA ASN A 343 -1.04 12.19 21.91
C ASN A 343 -0.33 11.10 21.07
N ALA A 344 -0.64 11.05 19.79
CA ALA A 344 -0.17 10.04 18.87
C ALA A 344 0.86 10.68 17.93
N VAL A 345 1.90 9.93 17.60
CA VAL A 345 2.93 10.35 16.65
C VAL A 345 3.15 9.21 15.66
N ASP A 346 2.96 9.51 14.37
CA ASP A 346 3.19 8.57 13.28
C ASP A 346 4.35 9.09 12.43
N VAL A 347 5.40 8.29 12.32
CA VAL A 347 6.65 8.65 11.63
C VAL A 347 6.81 7.76 10.41
N VAL A 348 7.06 8.34 9.23
CA VAL A 348 7.51 7.58 8.06
C VAL A 348 8.93 7.98 7.70
N ILE A 349 9.82 6.99 7.66
CA ILE A 349 11.24 7.15 7.38
C ILE A 349 11.46 6.87 5.91
N LEU A 350 11.98 7.87 5.19
CA LEU A 350 12.24 7.81 3.76
C LEU A 350 13.74 7.61 3.57
N VAL A 351 14.15 6.42 3.12
CA VAL A 351 15.55 6.04 2.98
C VAL A 351 15.92 5.95 1.51
N HIS A 352 16.89 6.78 1.09
CA HIS A 352 17.50 6.62 -0.23
C HIS A 352 18.49 5.44 -0.18
N GLU A 353 18.23 4.39 -0.94
CA GLU A 353 18.97 3.13 -0.91
C GLU A 353 20.25 3.19 -1.76
N THR A 354 21.11 4.17 -1.49
CA THR A 354 22.45 4.30 -2.10
C THR A 354 23.53 3.73 -1.19
N SER A 355 24.60 3.19 -1.77
CA SER A 355 25.77 2.70 -1.02
C SER A 355 26.27 3.68 0.05
N ILE A 356 26.28 4.98 -0.29
CA ILE A 356 26.68 6.10 0.59
C ILE A 356 25.89 6.14 1.90
N LEU A 357 24.60 5.80 1.87
CA LEU A 357 23.70 5.93 3.02
C LEU A 357 23.59 4.66 3.85
N LYS A 358 24.17 3.54 3.40
CA LYS A 358 24.08 2.25 4.08
C LYS A 358 24.50 2.33 5.56
N SER A 359 25.72 2.80 5.82
CA SER A 359 26.25 2.92 7.20
C SER A 359 25.51 3.93 8.06
N TYR A 360 24.85 4.92 7.46
CA TYR A 360 24.02 5.90 8.18
C TYR A 360 22.65 5.32 8.53
N ALA A 361 22.06 4.55 7.61
CA ALA A 361 20.77 3.89 7.83
C ALA A 361 20.86 2.84 8.94
N GLU A 362 21.98 2.12 9.05
CA GLU A 362 22.24 1.16 10.14
C GLU A 362 22.22 1.81 11.54
N LYS A 363 22.44 3.13 11.66
CA LYS A 363 22.36 3.86 12.93
C LYS A 363 20.96 4.38 13.25
N LEU A 364 20.01 4.31 12.30
CA LEU A 364 18.67 4.88 12.48
C LEU A 364 17.84 4.19 13.58
N PRO A 365 17.82 2.85 13.72
CA PRO A 365 17.08 2.21 14.81
C PRO A 365 17.51 2.76 16.19
N THR A 366 18.81 2.76 16.49
CA THR A 366 19.35 3.32 17.75
C THR A 366 19.07 4.81 17.92
N PHE A 367 19.13 5.58 16.82
CA PHE A 367 18.76 6.99 16.83
C PHE A 367 17.29 7.19 17.22
N LEU A 368 16.38 6.40 16.64
CA LEU A 368 14.95 6.48 16.88
C LEU A 368 14.57 6.02 18.30
N THR A 369 15.20 4.95 18.82
CA THR A 369 15.02 4.52 20.22
C THR A 369 15.32 5.65 21.18
N SER A 370 16.52 6.22 21.10
CA SER A 370 16.88 7.34 21.96
C SER A 370 15.98 8.56 21.77
N LEU A 371 15.60 8.86 20.52
CA LEU A 371 14.70 9.97 20.22
C LEU A 371 13.34 9.79 20.91
N THR A 372 12.75 8.59 20.85
CA THR A 372 11.47 8.29 21.50
C THR A 372 11.56 8.36 23.02
N GLU A 373 12.64 7.85 23.62
CA GLU A 373 12.89 7.94 25.07
C GLU A 373 12.91 9.40 25.55
N HIS A 374 13.59 10.28 24.82
CA HIS A 374 13.64 11.72 25.16
C HIS A 374 12.31 12.44 24.92
N LEU A 375 11.41 11.88 24.11
CA LEU A 375 10.10 12.46 23.82
C LEU A 375 9.00 12.01 24.78
N ASP A 376 9.35 11.23 25.82
CA ASP A 376 8.44 10.66 26.82
C ASP A 376 7.43 9.66 26.20
N PRO A 377 7.83 8.38 26.07
CA PRO A 377 6.98 7.34 25.49
C PRO A 377 5.76 7.01 26.37
N SER A 378 5.74 7.42 27.64
CA SER A 378 4.56 7.28 28.50
C SER A 378 3.46 8.27 28.11
N LYS A 379 3.84 9.40 27.52
CA LYS A 379 2.93 10.44 27.07
C LYS A 379 2.47 10.25 25.64
N PHE A 380 3.37 9.82 24.75
CA PHE A 380 3.07 9.72 23.32
C PHE A 380 3.15 8.29 22.80
N SER A 381 2.11 7.86 22.08
CA SER A 381 2.11 6.59 21.36
C SER A 381 2.76 6.77 19.98
N PHE A 382 3.91 6.13 19.76
CA PHE A 382 4.63 6.19 18.50
C PHE A 382 4.30 5.00 17.58
N ARG A 383 4.22 5.26 16.27
CA ARG A 383 4.28 4.24 15.22
C ARG A 383 5.23 4.70 14.13
N PHE A 384 5.87 3.74 13.48
CA PHE A 384 6.88 3.93 12.46
C PHE A 384 6.50 3.20 11.18
N GLY A 385 6.86 3.78 10.06
CA GLY A 385 6.82 3.17 8.73
C GLY A 385 8.14 3.42 8.02
N VAL A 386 8.55 2.52 7.13
CA VAL A 386 9.82 2.64 6.39
C VAL A 386 9.54 2.53 4.89
N MET A 387 10.01 3.50 4.12
CA MET A 387 9.91 3.47 2.65
C MET A 387 11.30 3.66 2.04
N GLY A 388 11.69 2.69 1.22
CA GLY A 388 12.89 2.72 0.41
C GLY A 388 12.64 3.32 -0.97
N TYR A 389 13.67 3.90 -1.57
CA TYR A 389 13.66 4.33 -2.97
C TYR A 389 15.09 4.44 -3.51
N GLY A 390 15.24 4.41 -4.85
CA GLY A 390 16.54 4.62 -5.50
C GLY A 390 17.55 3.48 -5.35
N GLY A 391 17.09 2.30 -4.94
CA GLY A 391 17.87 1.07 -4.93
C GLY A 391 17.96 0.42 -6.31
N ARG A 392 18.10 -0.91 -6.37
CA ARG A 392 18.14 -1.69 -7.62
C ARG A 392 16.90 -2.54 -7.80
N LEU A 393 16.57 -2.87 -9.05
CA LEU A 393 15.47 -3.78 -9.41
C LEU A 393 14.15 -3.36 -8.74
N LEU A 394 13.54 -4.24 -7.93
CA LEU A 394 12.30 -3.95 -7.20
C LEU A 394 12.42 -2.74 -6.24
N HIS A 395 13.63 -2.44 -5.77
CA HIS A 395 13.92 -1.32 -4.87
C HIS A 395 14.20 0.01 -5.57
N ALA A 396 14.21 0.05 -6.91
CA ALA A 396 14.51 1.26 -7.67
C ALA A 396 13.42 2.35 -7.51
N ARG A 397 12.15 1.94 -7.51
CA ARG A 397 11.00 2.84 -7.29
C ARG A 397 10.67 2.95 -5.81
N PRO A 398 9.91 3.98 -5.38
CA PRO A 398 9.42 4.03 -4.01
C PRO A 398 8.59 2.81 -3.66
N HIS A 399 8.96 2.14 -2.57
CA HIS A 399 8.32 0.92 -2.10
C HIS A 399 8.26 0.93 -0.57
N ALA A 400 7.16 0.41 -0.02
CA ALA A 400 7.01 0.27 1.42
C ALA A 400 7.76 -0.98 1.90
N ILE A 401 8.52 -0.83 2.98
CA ILE A 401 9.05 -1.96 3.73
C ILE A 401 8.05 -2.30 4.82
N THR A 402 7.63 -3.56 4.87
CA THR A 402 6.68 -4.00 5.90
C THR A 402 7.37 -4.14 7.25
N LEU A 403 6.56 -4.11 8.30
CA LEU A 403 6.94 -4.23 9.69
C LEU A 403 6.00 -5.24 10.34
N ASP A 404 6.38 -6.51 10.40
CA ASP A 404 5.49 -7.64 10.74
C ASP A 404 4.25 -7.70 9.84
N GLY A 405 4.45 -7.53 8.52
CA GLY A 405 3.35 -7.52 7.55
C GLY A 405 2.52 -6.24 7.52
N GLN A 406 2.74 -5.31 8.44
CA GLN A 406 2.04 -4.02 8.50
C GLN A 406 2.84 -2.90 7.81
N LEU A 407 2.15 -1.85 7.38
CA LEU A 407 2.81 -0.62 6.87
C LEU A 407 3.29 0.29 7.99
N MET A 408 2.62 0.27 9.15
CA MET A 408 2.99 1.04 10.32
C MET A 408 2.98 0.12 11.53
N ASN A 409 4.05 0.10 12.30
CA ASN A 409 4.16 -0.69 13.52
C ASN A 409 4.93 0.06 14.62
N ASP A 410 5.18 -0.57 15.76
CA ASP A 410 6.02 -0.01 16.81
C ASP A 410 7.51 0.04 16.41
N LEU A 411 8.34 0.53 17.33
CA LEU A 411 9.76 0.70 17.10
C LEU A 411 10.52 -0.63 17.06
N ASP A 412 10.05 -1.66 17.74
CA ASP A 412 10.76 -2.94 17.85
C ASP A 412 10.80 -3.65 16.49
N SER A 413 9.74 -3.50 15.69
CA SER A 413 9.70 -3.99 14.31
C SER A 413 10.64 -3.22 13.35
N VAL A 414 11.02 -1.98 13.66
CA VAL A 414 11.81 -1.12 12.75
C VAL A 414 13.20 -1.71 12.50
N SER A 415 13.85 -2.28 13.51
CA SER A 415 15.20 -2.86 13.34
C SER A 415 15.22 -3.93 12.23
N ARG A 416 14.20 -4.79 12.17
CA ARG A 416 14.07 -5.84 11.14
C ARG A 416 13.79 -5.28 9.74
N ALA A 417 13.01 -4.21 9.63
CA ALA A 417 12.79 -3.53 8.36
C ALA A 417 14.08 -2.94 7.77
N PHE A 418 14.98 -2.43 8.63
CA PHE A 418 16.25 -1.86 8.17
C PHE A 418 17.23 -2.93 7.65
N GLU A 419 17.15 -4.16 8.13
CA GLU A 419 17.90 -5.30 7.56
C GLU A 419 17.44 -5.67 6.14
N HIS A 420 16.21 -5.30 5.77
CA HIS A 420 15.60 -5.60 4.46
C HIS A 420 15.86 -4.53 3.40
N LEU A 421 16.45 -3.37 3.75
CA LEU A 421 16.85 -2.33 2.77
C LEU A 421 17.92 -2.88 1.80
N LYS A 422 17.80 -2.60 0.49
CA LYS A 422 18.73 -3.09 -0.55
C LYS A 422 19.49 -1.96 -1.24
N PHE A 423 20.56 -1.52 -0.58
CA PHE A 423 21.42 -0.44 -1.07
C PHE A 423 22.11 -0.78 -2.41
N ALA A 424 21.95 0.09 -3.40
CA ALA A 424 22.59 0.00 -4.71
C ALA A 424 24.13 0.12 -4.61
N SER A 425 24.85 -0.53 -5.52
CA SER A 425 26.31 -0.37 -5.67
C SER A 425 26.64 0.91 -6.44
N GLU A 426 27.81 1.50 -6.19
CA GLU A 426 28.26 2.77 -6.80
C GLU A 426 28.12 2.81 -8.34
N GLU A 427 28.37 1.70 -9.03
CA GLU A 427 28.27 1.57 -10.50
C GLU A 427 26.83 1.61 -11.05
N SER A 428 25.82 1.51 -10.18
CA SER A 428 24.41 1.40 -10.53
C SER A 428 23.55 2.52 -9.95
N GLU A 429 24.18 3.54 -9.38
CA GLU A 429 23.50 4.71 -8.84
C GLU A 429 22.84 5.49 -9.99
N ASN A 430 21.53 5.30 -10.13
CA ASN A 430 20.75 6.15 -11.00
C ASN A 430 20.30 7.38 -10.19
N ASP A 431 21.00 8.50 -10.40
CA ASP A 431 20.69 9.79 -9.76
C ASP A 431 19.33 10.38 -10.21
N SER A 432 18.55 9.63 -10.99
CA SER A 432 17.16 9.94 -11.35
C SER A 432 16.15 9.66 -10.23
N SER A 433 16.53 8.95 -9.16
CA SER A 433 15.61 8.63 -8.05
C SER A 433 15.12 9.92 -7.37
N ASN A 434 13.82 10.03 -7.12
CA ASN A 434 13.22 11.28 -6.65
C ASN A 434 12.52 11.08 -5.30
N ALA A 435 13.09 11.66 -4.23
CA ALA A 435 12.48 11.64 -2.91
C ALA A 435 11.08 12.27 -2.90
N LEU A 436 10.78 13.16 -3.86
CA LEU A 436 9.43 13.73 -4.02
C LEU A 436 8.40 12.66 -4.38
N GLU A 437 8.77 11.67 -5.20
CA GLU A 437 7.90 10.53 -5.53
C GLU A 437 7.68 9.65 -4.31
N ALA A 438 8.75 9.40 -3.52
CA ALA A 438 8.64 8.66 -2.27
C ALA A 438 7.75 9.39 -1.24
N MET A 439 7.90 10.71 -1.07
CA MET A 439 7.01 11.50 -0.22
C MET A 439 5.55 11.44 -0.68
N ALA A 440 5.30 11.53 -1.98
CA ALA A 440 3.96 11.43 -2.55
C ALA A 440 3.34 10.05 -2.29
N ASN A 441 4.11 8.99 -2.55
CA ASN A 441 3.68 7.63 -2.32
C ASN A 441 3.39 7.42 -0.83
N ALA A 442 4.33 7.76 0.06
CA ALA A 442 4.17 7.62 1.51
C ALA A 442 2.93 8.35 2.05
N ALA A 443 2.70 9.59 1.60
CA ALA A 443 1.56 10.40 2.03
C ALA A 443 0.21 9.83 1.57
N TYR A 444 0.21 9.02 0.50
CA TYR A 444 -0.99 8.37 -0.03
C TYR A 444 -1.22 6.98 0.57
N THR A 445 -0.19 6.15 0.66
CA THR A 445 -0.30 4.72 1.01
C THR A 445 -0.36 4.47 2.51
N TYR A 446 0.44 5.17 3.33
CA TYR A 446 0.53 4.85 4.76
C TYR A 446 -0.75 5.19 5.54
N PRO A 447 -1.15 4.34 6.50
CA PRO A 447 -2.37 4.50 7.30
C PRO A 447 -2.14 5.37 8.54
N PHE A 448 -2.03 6.69 8.35
CA PHE A 448 -1.88 7.64 9.47
C PHE A 448 -3.11 7.68 10.39
N ARG A 449 -2.88 7.73 11.70
CA ARG A 449 -3.91 7.96 12.70
C ARG A 449 -4.51 9.37 12.55
N PRO A 450 -5.84 9.53 12.66
CA PRO A 450 -6.53 10.82 12.47
C PRO A 450 -5.96 11.97 13.32
N GLY A 451 -5.80 11.73 14.63
CA GLY A 451 -5.33 12.71 15.61
C GLY A 451 -3.81 12.73 15.83
N ALA A 452 -3.04 11.99 15.03
CA ALA A 452 -1.60 11.90 15.22
C ALA A 452 -0.85 13.10 14.62
N THR A 453 0.28 13.42 15.24
CA THR A 453 1.34 14.22 14.65
C THR A 453 2.00 13.37 13.56
N LYS A 454 1.96 13.81 12.31
CA LYS A 454 2.52 13.05 11.18
C LYS A 454 3.89 13.62 10.83
N ILE A 455 4.93 12.79 10.89
CA ILE A 455 6.32 13.22 10.64
C ILE A 455 6.92 12.39 9.52
N PHE A 456 7.52 13.03 8.54
CA PHE A 456 8.43 12.40 7.59
C PHE A 456 9.86 12.65 8.05
N LEU A 457 10.67 11.59 8.10
CA LEU A 457 12.11 11.68 8.32
C LEU A 457 12.83 11.25 7.04
N LEU A 458 13.32 12.23 6.28
CA LEU A 458 14.08 11.98 5.06
C LEU A 458 15.56 11.81 5.37
N LEU A 459 16.11 10.64 5.03
CA LEU A 459 17.56 10.42 4.97
C LEU A 459 18.03 10.56 3.52
N THR A 460 18.93 11.52 3.25
CA THR A 460 19.40 11.79 1.89
C THR A 460 20.87 12.19 1.83
N SER A 461 21.56 11.74 0.78
CA SER A 461 22.95 12.08 0.47
C SER A 461 23.07 13.19 -0.58
N SER A 462 21.96 13.58 -1.19
CA SER A 462 21.95 14.47 -2.36
C SER A 462 21.85 15.93 -1.95
N ASP A 463 22.80 16.74 -2.43
CA ASP A 463 22.86 18.20 -2.27
C ASP A 463 21.92 18.93 -3.27
N ARG A 464 20.83 18.29 -3.78
CA ARG A 464 20.09 18.75 -4.99
C ARG A 464 19.82 20.27 -4.98
N ASN A 465 20.51 20.95 -5.90
CA ASN A 465 20.14 22.28 -6.38
C ASN A 465 19.08 22.13 -7.48
N PRO A 466 17.95 22.84 -7.38
CA PRO A 466 16.77 22.61 -8.20
C PRO A 466 17.02 23.01 -9.65
N LEU A 467 16.35 22.34 -10.60
CA LEU A 467 15.73 22.96 -11.80
C LEU A 467 14.97 21.95 -12.69
N GLY A 468 14.54 20.79 -12.17
CA GLY A 468 13.84 19.79 -12.98
C GLY A 468 12.37 20.13 -13.26
N ASP A 469 11.58 20.41 -12.21
CA ASP A 469 10.14 20.66 -12.39
C ASP A 469 9.52 21.39 -11.17
N PHE A 470 9.61 22.72 -11.11
CA PHE A 470 9.08 23.55 -10.00
C PHE A 470 7.59 23.27 -9.68
N ALA A 471 6.81 22.88 -10.70
CA ALA A 471 5.41 22.52 -10.54
C ALA A 471 5.21 21.27 -9.68
N SER A 472 6.16 20.32 -9.72
CA SER A 472 6.12 19.13 -8.87
C SER A 472 6.37 19.49 -7.39
N LEU A 473 7.32 20.39 -7.11
CA LEU A 473 7.66 20.82 -5.75
C LEU A 473 6.49 21.53 -5.06
N GLU A 474 5.81 22.45 -5.77
CA GLU A 474 4.62 23.15 -5.26
C GLU A 474 3.47 22.18 -4.96
N SER A 475 3.27 21.18 -5.83
CA SER A 475 2.26 20.14 -5.65
C SER A 475 2.55 19.29 -4.42
N ILE A 476 3.81 18.89 -4.21
CA ILE A 476 4.23 18.12 -3.03
C ILE A 476 4.12 18.96 -1.75
N SER A 477 4.56 20.23 -1.78
CA SER A 477 4.38 21.14 -0.63
C SER A 477 2.93 21.24 -0.22
N THR A 478 2.05 21.53 -1.18
CA THR A 478 0.60 21.66 -0.94
C THR A 478 0.02 20.38 -0.38
N MET A 479 0.44 19.22 -0.90
CA MET A 479 -0.01 17.91 -0.42
C MET A 479 0.43 17.66 1.03
N LEU A 480 1.71 17.89 1.36
CA LEU A 480 2.23 17.69 2.72
C LEU A 480 1.56 18.63 3.72
N GLU A 481 1.40 19.91 3.36
CA GLU A 481 0.69 20.90 4.19
C GLU A 481 -0.79 20.53 4.38
N THR A 482 -1.47 20.10 3.32
CA THR A 482 -2.87 19.68 3.38
C THR A 482 -3.04 18.42 4.22
N LYS A 483 -2.10 17.46 4.17
CA LYS A 483 -2.15 16.25 4.99
C LYS A 483 -1.59 16.45 6.39
N ASP A 484 -1.15 17.66 6.72
CA ASP A 484 -0.59 18.02 8.02
C ASP A 484 0.62 17.13 8.37
N ILE A 485 1.54 17.01 7.41
CA ILE A 485 2.78 16.22 7.51
C ILE A 485 3.97 17.16 7.69
N ILE A 486 4.77 16.91 8.73
CA ILE A 486 5.97 17.68 9.05
C ILE A 486 7.20 16.97 8.47
N LEU A 487 7.94 17.62 7.57
CA LEU A 487 9.16 17.04 6.99
C LEU A 487 10.39 17.41 7.82
N ASN A 488 11.08 16.42 8.37
CA ASN A 488 12.42 16.53 8.93
C ASN A 488 13.44 15.88 7.98
N VAL A 489 14.63 16.47 7.88
CA VAL A 489 15.66 16.03 6.93
C VAL A 489 16.97 15.78 7.66
N ILE A 490 17.57 14.60 7.46
CA ILE A 490 18.97 14.34 7.79
C ILE A 490 19.71 14.23 6.46
N GLY A 491 20.53 15.23 6.16
CA GLY A 491 21.12 15.39 4.84
C GLY A 491 22.58 15.79 4.84
N LYS A 492 23.26 15.58 3.72
CA LYS A 492 24.60 16.09 3.50
C LYS A 492 24.52 17.59 3.23
N TYR A 493 24.97 18.41 4.17
CA TYR A 493 25.05 19.85 3.98
C TYR A 493 26.41 20.35 4.46
N ARG A 494 27.10 21.14 3.63
CA ARG A 494 28.43 21.70 3.98
C ARG A 494 28.43 22.46 5.31
N LYS A 495 27.32 23.15 5.60
CA LYS A 495 27.10 23.93 6.83
C LYS A 495 27.07 23.06 8.10
N PHE A 496 26.67 21.79 7.99
CA PHE A 496 26.44 20.90 9.13
C PHE A 496 27.57 19.87 9.28
N ARG A 497 28.82 20.35 9.41
CA ARG A 497 30.02 19.51 9.58
C ARG A 497 30.86 19.84 10.82
N GLY A 498 30.59 20.97 11.48
CA GLY A 498 31.42 21.52 12.55
C GLY A 498 30.65 21.69 13.86
N GLU A 499 30.65 22.91 14.41
CA GLU A 499 29.89 23.24 15.63
C GLU A 499 28.37 23.31 15.39
N VAL A 500 27.94 23.58 14.16
CA VAL A 500 26.52 23.62 13.80
C VAL A 500 26.06 22.25 13.34
N MET A 501 25.05 21.69 14.01
CA MET A 501 24.51 20.37 13.68
C MET A 501 23.27 20.42 12.79
N GLY A 502 22.48 21.48 12.94
CA GLY A 502 21.21 21.58 12.23
C GLY A 502 20.53 22.92 12.47
N GLN A 503 19.36 23.07 11.84
CA GLN A 503 18.51 24.25 11.97
C GLN A 503 17.03 23.88 11.91
N ASN A 504 16.18 24.66 12.58
CA ASN A 504 14.73 24.57 12.42
C ASN A 504 14.23 25.43 11.23
N PHE A 505 12.94 25.35 10.90
CA PHE A 505 12.33 26.12 9.81
C PHE A 505 12.47 27.66 9.90
N ARG A 506 12.79 28.20 11.10
CA ARG A 506 13.05 29.64 11.32
C ARG A 506 14.52 30.03 11.15
N GLY A 507 15.40 29.06 10.89
CA GLY A 507 16.84 29.26 10.80
C GLY A 507 17.54 29.28 12.16
N ASN A 508 16.84 29.01 13.26
CA ASN A 508 17.48 28.88 14.58
C ASN A 508 18.41 27.68 14.57
N VAL A 509 19.56 27.82 15.22
CA VAL A 509 20.68 26.89 15.08
C VAL A 509 20.76 25.94 16.27
N PHE A 510 21.01 24.66 15.98
CA PHE A 510 21.38 23.64 16.97
C PHE A 510 22.91 23.48 16.99
N TYR A 511 23.53 23.78 18.12
CA TYR A 511 24.98 23.69 18.28
C TYR A 511 25.39 22.39 18.94
N ARG A 512 26.55 21.83 18.57
CA ARG A 512 27.05 20.58 19.15
C ARG A 512 27.21 20.66 20.65
N LYS A 513 27.78 21.75 21.16
CA LYS A 513 28.00 21.96 22.61
C LYS A 513 26.77 22.46 23.35
N LYS A 514 25.74 22.91 22.63
CA LYS A 514 24.47 23.42 23.15
C LYS A 514 23.35 22.93 22.23
N PRO A 515 22.92 21.66 22.39
CA PRO A 515 21.96 21.02 21.49
C PRO A 515 20.55 21.60 21.60
N GLU A 516 20.33 22.54 22.50
CA GLU A 516 19.13 23.38 22.54
C GLU A 516 19.13 24.41 21.40
N ILE A 517 17.95 24.97 21.12
CA ILE A 517 17.77 25.97 20.06
C ILE A 517 18.46 27.28 20.46
N GLY A 518 19.53 27.62 19.75
CA GLY A 518 20.20 28.91 19.90
C GLY A 518 19.42 30.07 19.28
N THR A 519 19.61 31.29 19.80
CA THR A 519 18.97 32.53 19.33
C THR A 519 19.56 33.07 18.02
N GLY A 520 20.56 32.42 17.43
CA GLY A 520 21.13 32.80 16.14
C GLY A 520 20.23 32.40 14.98
N SER A 521 19.69 33.38 14.23
CA SER A 521 19.01 33.13 12.95
C SER A 521 20.05 33.17 11.82
N ALA A 522 20.48 32.01 11.35
CA ALA A 522 21.39 31.90 10.22
C ALA A 522 20.65 31.43 8.96
N LEU A 523 21.10 31.87 7.77
CA LEU A 523 20.47 31.50 6.50
C LEU A 523 20.40 29.97 6.36
N LEU A 524 19.21 29.43 6.08
CA LEU A 524 19.03 28.00 5.82
C LEU A 524 19.82 27.58 4.58
N PRO A 525 20.27 26.31 4.48
CA PRO A 525 20.84 25.79 3.24
C PRO A 525 19.83 25.92 2.09
N GLU A 526 20.33 26.02 0.86
CA GLU A 526 19.47 25.98 -0.32
C GLU A 526 19.09 24.52 -0.67
N GLY A 527 18.03 24.35 -1.45
CA GLY A 527 17.59 23.04 -1.95
C GLY A 527 16.07 22.82 -1.86
N GLU A 528 15.59 21.86 -2.66
CA GLU A 528 14.17 21.50 -2.75
C GLU A 528 13.64 20.96 -1.41
N TYR A 529 14.38 20.06 -0.77
CA TYR A 529 13.99 19.47 0.52
C TYR A 529 13.99 20.48 1.65
N ILE A 530 14.89 21.48 1.60
CA ILE A 530 14.89 22.57 2.58
C ILE A 530 13.66 23.46 2.40
N SER A 531 13.27 23.72 1.16
CA SER A 531 12.06 24.48 0.84
C SER A 531 10.81 23.78 1.38
N LEU A 532 10.70 22.45 1.20
CA LEU A 532 9.61 21.63 1.75
C LEU A 532 9.64 21.55 3.27
N MET A 533 10.81 21.34 3.87
CA MET A 533 11.00 21.34 5.33
C MET A 533 10.55 22.68 5.93
N LYS A 534 10.88 23.78 5.27
CA LYS A 534 10.47 25.12 5.70
C LYS A 534 8.95 25.31 5.62
N ALA A 535 8.33 24.90 4.51
CA ALA A 535 6.88 24.97 4.33
C ALA A 535 6.12 24.16 5.40
N THR A 536 6.60 22.95 5.66
CA THR A 536 6.01 22.02 6.66
C THR A 536 6.47 22.28 8.10
N ARG A 537 7.27 23.33 8.33
CA ARG A 537 7.75 23.77 9.66
C ARG A 537 8.54 22.71 10.44
N GLY A 538 9.38 21.96 9.74
CA GLY A 538 10.25 20.92 10.30
C GLY A 538 11.63 21.42 10.71
N SER A 539 12.59 20.51 10.68
CA SER A 539 14.01 20.76 10.97
C SER A 539 14.94 19.97 10.05
N VAL A 540 16.17 20.45 9.90
CA VAL A 540 17.23 19.79 9.13
C VAL A 540 18.46 19.58 10.00
N PHE A 541 19.09 18.41 9.87
CA PHE A 541 20.34 18.04 10.55
C PHE A 541 21.37 17.49 9.57
N GLY A 542 22.64 17.58 9.95
CA GLY A 542 23.76 17.07 9.18
C GLY A 542 23.95 15.57 9.29
N LEU A 543 24.03 14.91 8.15
CA LEU A 543 24.38 13.49 8.01
C LEU A 543 25.66 13.08 8.77
N PRO A 544 26.75 13.88 8.81
CA PRO A 544 27.98 13.51 9.54
C PRO A 544 27.81 13.28 11.04
N PHE A 545 26.76 13.81 11.66
CA PHE A 545 26.49 13.57 13.09
C PHE A 545 25.77 12.23 13.31
N LEU A 546 24.92 11.81 12.37
CA LEU A 546 24.22 10.52 12.43
C LEU A 546 25.21 9.35 12.28
N GLY A 547 26.16 9.47 11.37
CA GLY A 547 27.19 8.44 11.13
C GLY A 547 28.41 8.56 12.04
N SER A 548 28.38 9.36 13.11
CA SER A 548 29.55 9.56 13.96
C SER A 548 29.71 8.45 14.99
N GLU A 549 30.90 7.84 15.05
CA GLU A 549 31.27 6.91 16.14
C GLU A 549 31.57 7.64 17.47
N ASN A 550 31.69 8.97 17.45
CA ASN A 550 31.84 9.76 18.66
C ASN A 550 30.49 9.88 19.37
N LYS A 551 30.37 9.26 20.55
CA LYS A 551 29.15 9.25 21.37
C LYS A 551 28.63 10.65 21.70
N ASP A 552 29.49 11.63 21.91
CA ASP A 552 29.07 13.01 22.20
C ASP A 552 28.43 13.67 20.97
N LYS A 553 28.99 13.44 19.77
CA LYS A 553 28.43 13.98 18.52
C LYS A 553 27.08 13.34 18.18
N PHE A 554 26.99 12.01 18.31
CA PHE A 554 25.76 11.27 18.06
C PHE A 554 24.69 11.61 19.10
N GLY A 555 25.06 11.66 20.39
CA GLY A 555 24.19 12.07 21.49
C GLY A 555 23.67 13.50 21.35
N ALA A 556 24.52 14.43 20.92
CA ALA A 556 24.10 15.81 20.66
C ALA A 556 23.07 15.90 19.52
N LEU A 557 23.20 15.07 18.47
CA LEU A 557 22.19 14.97 17.42
C LEU A 557 20.86 14.43 17.95
N GLN A 558 20.89 13.38 18.77
CA GLN A 558 19.70 12.79 19.39
C GLN A 558 18.94 13.83 20.24
N GLN A 559 19.65 14.57 21.10
CA GLN A 559 19.07 15.62 21.94
C GLN A 559 18.50 16.80 21.15
N ALA A 560 19.23 17.25 20.12
CA ALA A 560 18.78 18.33 19.26
C ALA A 560 17.53 17.93 18.46
N SER A 561 17.50 16.69 17.94
CA SER A 561 16.34 16.13 17.24
C SER A 561 15.14 16.00 18.18
N ALA A 562 15.34 15.50 19.40
CA ALA A 562 14.28 15.41 20.41
C ALA A 562 13.71 16.79 20.76
N THR A 563 14.58 17.80 20.90
CA THR A 563 14.14 19.18 21.16
C THR A 563 13.30 19.73 20.01
N ALA A 564 13.76 19.54 18.77
CA ALA A 564 13.01 19.95 17.58
C ALA A 564 11.65 19.24 17.48
N TRP A 565 11.61 17.93 17.69
CA TRP A 565 10.38 17.14 17.59
C TRP A 565 9.42 17.47 18.74
N ARG A 566 9.91 17.74 19.95
CA ARG A 566 9.08 18.16 21.08
C ARG A 566 8.35 19.46 20.76
N GLU A 567 9.01 20.43 20.14
CA GLU A 567 8.35 21.67 19.70
C GLU A 567 7.33 21.43 18.58
N GLN A 568 7.67 20.56 17.62
CA GLN A 568 6.80 20.21 16.50
C GLN A 568 5.53 19.50 16.97
N ILE A 569 5.67 18.45 17.80
CA ILE A 569 4.58 17.71 18.43
C ILE A 569 3.75 18.66 19.29
N LYS A 570 4.37 19.43 20.19
CA LYS A 570 3.65 20.38 21.05
C LYS A 570 2.78 21.33 20.22
N ARG A 571 3.31 21.88 19.13
CA ARG A 571 2.56 22.78 18.24
C ARG A 571 1.38 22.08 17.57
N ASP A 572 1.55 20.84 17.16
CA ASP A 572 0.50 20.06 16.49
C ASP A 572 -0.60 19.62 17.45
N GLN A 573 -0.24 19.21 18.67
CA GLN A 573 -1.17 18.72 19.70
C GLN A 573 -2.19 19.76 20.18
N TYR A 574 -1.91 21.06 20.01
CA TYR A 574 -2.88 22.12 20.33
C TYR A 574 -3.82 22.46 19.16
N THR A 575 -3.67 21.82 18.00
CA THR A 575 -4.48 22.15 16.83
C THR A 575 -5.65 21.19 16.66
N CYS A 576 -6.85 21.75 16.49
CA CYS A 576 -8.01 21.01 16.01
C CYS A 576 -7.84 20.62 14.53
N LYS A 577 -8.06 19.36 14.18
CA LYS A 577 -7.95 18.86 12.81
C LYS A 577 -9.33 18.71 12.18
N GLU A 578 -9.49 19.18 10.95
CA GLU A 578 -10.67 18.89 10.13
C GLU A 578 -10.42 17.55 9.41
N CYS A 579 -11.19 16.53 9.75
CA CYS A 579 -11.10 15.21 9.17
C CYS A 579 -12.24 14.99 8.19
N PHE A 580 -11.99 14.16 7.18
CA PHE A 580 -13.01 13.63 6.31
C PHE A 580 -12.78 12.15 6.05
N CYS A 581 -13.87 11.40 5.89
CA CYS A 581 -13.79 9.99 5.55
C CYS A 581 -13.64 9.86 4.03
N ALA A 582 -12.46 9.50 3.58
CA ALA A 582 -12.17 9.23 2.19
C ALA A 582 -12.33 7.73 1.91
N ARG A 583 -12.50 7.39 0.64
CA ARG A 583 -12.43 5.99 0.19
C ARG A 583 -10.97 5.62 -0.06
N GLY A 584 -10.55 4.46 0.46
CA GLY A 584 -9.26 3.85 0.21
C GLY A 584 -9.20 3.07 -1.11
N ASP A 585 -8.04 2.53 -1.42
CA ASP A 585 -7.78 1.85 -2.70
C ASP A 585 -8.57 0.54 -2.84
N ALA A 586 -8.89 -0.13 -1.74
CA ALA A 586 -9.76 -1.31 -1.71
C ALA A 586 -11.23 -0.97 -1.34
N GLY A 587 -11.58 0.30 -1.22
CA GLY A 587 -12.95 0.72 -0.89
C GLY A 587 -13.20 0.99 0.60
N GLN A 588 -12.26 0.63 1.48
CA GLN A 588 -12.36 0.89 2.91
C GLN A 588 -12.43 2.39 3.24
N GLY A 589 -12.94 2.71 4.43
CA GLY A 589 -12.90 4.07 4.93
C GLY A 589 -11.49 4.46 5.39
N LYS A 590 -10.90 5.48 4.78
CA LYS A 590 -9.63 6.08 5.19
C LYS A 590 -9.87 7.47 5.72
N THR A 591 -9.56 7.68 7.00
CA THR A 591 -9.64 9.02 7.58
C THR A 591 -8.49 9.88 7.07
N ILE A 592 -8.82 11.05 6.51
CA ILE A 592 -7.84 12.05 6.12
C ILE A 592 -8.10 13.32 6.91
N CYS A 593 -7.12 13.71 7.72
CA CYS A 593 -7.20 14.91 8.54
C CYS A 593 -6.21 15.96 8.07
N LYS A 594 -6.70 17.19 7.99
CA LYS A 594 -5.94 18.39 7.67
C LYS A 594 -6.03 19.39 8.80
N LYS A 595 -5.07 20.30 8.85
CA LYS A 595 -5.10 21.42 9.80
C LYS A 595 -6.33 22.30 9.52
N ASN A 596 -7.12 22.60 10.55
CA ASN A 596 -8.18 23.59 10.44
C ASN A 596 -7.58 25.01 10.49
N SER A 597 -7.67 25.77 9.41
CA SER A 597 -7.14 27.13 9.34
C SER A 597 -8.06 28.19 9.94
N LEU A 598 -9.31 27.83 10.29
CA LEU A 598 -10.37 28.78 10.68
C LEU A 598 -10.75 28.68 12.16
N HIS A 599 -10.48 27.56 12.84
CA HIS A 599 -10.83 27.38 14.25
C HIS A 599 -9.75 26.62 15.03
N ASP A 600 -9.29 27.23 16.13
CA ASP A 600 -8.38 26.61 17.10
C ASP A 600 -9.11 25.75 18.15
N LYS A 601 -10.46 25.75 18.15
CA LYS A 601 -11.28 24.97 19.09
C LYS A 601 -11.97 23.81 18.40
N CYS A 602 -11.65 22.62 18.89
CA CYS A 602 -12.48 21.42 18.89
C CYS A 602 -13.25 21.39 20.23
#